data_AF-A0A7C2VR35-F1
#
_entry.id   AF-A0A7C2VR35-F1
#
_cell.length_a   1.000
_cell.length_b   1.000
_cell.length_c   1.000
_cell.angle_alpha   90.00
_cell.angle_beta   90.00
_cell.angle_gamma   90.00
#
_symmetry.space_group_name_H-M   'P 1'
#
loop_
_entity.id
_entity.type
_entity.pdbx_description
1 polymer ?
#
loop_
_entity_poly.entity_id
_entity_poly.type
_entity_poly.pdbx_seq_one_letter_code
_entity_poly.pdbx_strand_id
1 'polypeptide(L)'
;ILPSYDFIRKHLASEIPHMHPTDIVLNNPETTWCLADPSRSYLVYTLNGGEIKLDLSDAQGSFLARWFDPRMGRIIPAAAITGGKSILLKTPDEEDWVLWIRAER
;
A
#
# COMPACT_ATOMS: atom_id res chain seq x y z
N ILE A 1 -3.66 14.80 -17.14
CA ILE A 1 -2.51 14.16 -16.45
C ILE A 1 -3.03 12.87 -15.86
N LEU A 2 -2.33 11.75 -16.05
CA LEU A 2 -2.77 10.45 -15.52
C LEU A 2 -2.88 10.53 -13.98
N PRO A 3 -3.98 10.06 -13.36
CA PRO A 3 -4.16 10.15 -11.90
C PRO A 3 -2.97 9.61 -11.11
N SER A 4 -2.40 8.50 -11.56
CA SER A 4 -1.23 7.87 -10.94
C SER A 4 0.02 8.76 -10.98
N TYR A 5 0.23 9.55 -12.05
CA TYR A 5 1.35 10.50 -12.11
C TYR A 5 1.21 11.58 -11.04
N ASP A 6 0.00 12.12 -10.89
CA ASP A 6 -0.29 13.15 -9.90
C ASP A 6 -0.10 12.63 -8.47
N PHE A 7 -0.56 11.40 -8.21
CA PHE A 7 -0.35 10.71 -6.95
C PHE A 7 1.13 10.52 -6.64
N ILE A 8 1.89 9.94 -7.58
CA ILE A 8 3.33 9.71 -7.43
C ILE A 8 4.05 11.04 -7.16
N ARG A 9 3.79 12.07 -7.97
CA ARG A 9 4.46 13.37 -7.84
C ARG A 9 4.15 14.05 -6.51
N LYS A 10 2.91 13.99 -6.03
CA LYS A 10 2.48 14.69 -4.81
C LYS A 10 2.80 13.94 -3.52
N HIS A 11 2.85 12.61 -3.56
CA HIS A 11 2.91 11.79 -2.35
C HIS A 11 4.12 10.88 -2.26
N LEU A 12 4.69 10.44 -3.39
CA LEU A 12 5.70 9.38 -3.40
C LEU A 12 7.04 9.80 -4.02
N ALA A 13 7.16 11.03 -4.52
CA ALA A 13 8.37 11.48 -5.23
C ALA A 13 9.66 11.34 -4.41
N SER A 14 9.58 11.53 -3.09
CA SER A 14 10.70 11.35 -2.17
C SER A 14 10.82 9.94 -1.59
N GLU A 15 9.80 9.08 -1.74
CA GLU A 15 9.77 7.74 -1.15
C GLU A 15 10.15 6.65 -2.16
N ILE A 16 9.61 6.71 -3.39
CA ILE A 16 9.85 5.71 -4.45
C ILE A 16 11.34 5.40 -4.69
N PRO A 17 12.27 6.38 -4.71
CA PRO A 17 13.68 6.09 -4.92
C PRO A 17 14.31 5.19 -3.84
N HIS A 18 13.69 5.07 -2.67
CA HIS A 18 14.14 4.25 -1.55
C HIS A 18 13.34 2.95 -1.42
N MET A 19 12.29 2.76 -2.23
CA MET A 19 11.46 1.57 -2.18
C MET A 19 12.03 0.45 -3.06
N HIS A 20 11.94 -0.78 -2.57
CA HIS A 20 12.32 -1.98 -3.30
C HIS A 20 11.15 -2.99 -3.35
N PRO A 21 11.06 -3.83 -4.40
CA PRO A 21 10.15 -4.97 -4.39
C PRO A 21 10.33 -5.81 -3.14
N THR A 22 9.22 -6.21 -2.52
CA THR A 22 9.24 -7.01 -1.30
C THR A 22 8.13 -8.05 -1.30
N ASP A 23 8.45 -9.24 -0.81
CA ASP A 23 7.58 -10.42 -0.84
C ASP A 23 6.77 -10.55 0.46
N ILE A 24 6.15 -9.45 0.91
CA ILE A 24 5.31 -9.44 2.12
C ILE A 24 3.84 -9.79 1.86
N VAL A 25 3.44 -9.90 0.58
CA VAL A 25 2.06 -10.18 0.19
C VAL A 25 1.80 -11.68 0.37
N LEU A 26 0.88 -12.04 1.25
CA LEU A 26 0.61 -13.42 1.65
C LEU A 26 -0.51 -14.10 0.84
N ASN A 27 -1.22 -13.36 -0.02
CA ASN A 27 -2.29 -13.89 -0.87
C ASN A 27 -2.32 -13.18 -2.23
N ASN A 28 -2.79 -13.90 -3.26
CA ASN A 28 -2.89 -13.37 -4.63
C ASN A 28 -1.57 -12.76 -5.19
N PRO A 29 -0.39 -13.41 -5.01
CA PRO A 29 0.91 -12.83 -5.42
C PRO A 29 1.05 -12.63 -6.93
N GLU A 30 0.24 -13.33 -7.74
CA GLU A 30 0.19 -13.18 -9.20
C GLU A 30 -0.50 -11.88 -9.65
N THR A 31 -1.26 -11.24 -8.76
CA THR A 31 -2.04 -10.03 -9.07
C THR A 31 -1.83 -8.91 -8.07
N THR A 32 -0.98 -9.11 -7.07
CA THR A 32 -0.74 -8.17 -5.97
C THR A 32 0.75 -8.08 -5.66
N TRP A 33 1.30 -6.88 -5.71
CA TRP A 33 2.74 -6.63 -5.54
C TRP A 33 2.99 -5.50 -4.55
N CYS A 34 4.12 -5.55 -3.86
CA CYS A 34 4.51 -4.54 -2.90
C CYS A 34 5.89 -3.95 -3.21
N LEU A 35 5.98 -2.63 -3.17
CA LEU A 35 7.21 -1.87 -3.02
C LEU A 35 7.31 -1.36 -1.58
N ALA A 36 8.47 -1.41 -0.95
CA ALA A 36 8.65 -0.93 0.41
C ALA A 36 10.01 -0.28 0.65
N ASP A 37 9.99 0.79 1.45
CA ASP A 37 11.08 1.15 2.35
C ASP A 37 10.61 0.68 3.74
N PRO A 38 11.03 -0.51 4.22
CA PRO A 38 10.46 -1.12 5.42
C PRO A 38 10.51 -0.24 6.68
N SER A 39 11.41 0.74 6.71
CA SER A 39 11.53 1.68 7.82
C SER A 39 10.54 2.84 7.77
N ARG A 40 9.81 3.04 6.64
CA ARG A 40 9.00 4.24 6.38
C ARG A 40 7.64 3.97 5.77
N SER A 41 7.56 3.13 4.74
CA SER A 41 6.40 3.12 3.83
C SER A 41 6.31 1.86 2.99
N TYR A 42 5.08 1.43 2.73
CA TYR A 42 4.72 0.32 1.85
C TYR A 42 3.73 0.82 0.81
N LEU A 43 3.90 0.36 -0.42
CA LEU A 43 3.05 0.65 -1.55
C LEU A 43 2.64 -0.67 -2.19
N VAL A 44 1.42 -1.11 -1.92
CA VAL A 44 0.88 -2.35 -2.48
C VAL A 44 -0.05 -2.01 -3.63
N TYR A 45 0.16 -2.61 -4.79
CA TYR A 45 -0.76 -2.53 -5.91
C TYR A 45 -1.43 -3.88 -6.12
N THR A 46 -2.74 -3.89 -6.34
CA THR A 46 -3.48 -5.08 -6.74
C THR A 46 -4.29 -4.80 -8.00
N LEU A 47 -4.27 -5.74 -8.95
CA LEU A 47 -5.08 -5.68 -10.18
C LEU A 47 -6.55 -6.00 -9.91
N ASN A 48 -6.79 -6.90 -8.97
CA ASN A 48 -8.10 -7.40 -8.62
C ASN A 48 -8.32 -7.13 -7.14
N GLY A 49 -9.42 -6.48 -6.81
CA GLY A 49 -9.79 -6.22 -5.42
C GLY A 49 -10.11 -7.50 -4.63
N GLY A 50 -10.73 -7.30 -3.47
CA GLY A 50 -11.00 -8.33 -2.49
C GLY A 50 -10.15 -8.13 -1.24
N GLU A 51 -9.35 -9.13 -0.88
CA GLU A 51 -8.56 -9.13 0.35
C GLU A 51 -7.06 -9.00 0.05
N ILE A 52 -6.37 -8.13 0.80
CA ILE A 52 -4.92 -8.00 0.80
C ILE A 52 -4.42 -8.40 2.18
N LYS A 53 -3.62 -9.48 2.23
CA LYS A 53 -2.96 -9.96 3.44
C LYS A 53 -1.47 -9.65 3.35
N LEU A 54 -0.96 -8.89 4.32
CA LEU A 54 0.45 -8.48 4.37
C LEU A 54 1.12 -9.01 5.63
N ASP A 55 2.37 -9.44 5.49
CA ASP A 55 3.25 -9.69 6.63
C ASP A 55 4.02 -8.42 7.01
N LEU A 56 3.66 -7.82 8.15
CA LEU A 56 4.37 -6.67 8.72
C LEU A 56 5.10 -7.05 10.02
N SER A 57 5.45 -8.32 10.20
CA SER A 57 6.10 -8.81 11.43
C SER A 57 7.44 -8.12 11.70
N ASP A 58 8.19 -7.75 10.65
CA ASP A 58 9.46 -7.03 10.78
C ASP A 58 9.29 -5.50 10.88
N ALA A 59 8.08 -4.98 10.65
CA ALA A 59 7.79 -3.55 10.68
C ALA A 59 7.23 -3.17 12.06
N GLN A 60 8.00 -2.50 12.90
CA GLN A 60 7.54 -2.10 14.23
C GLN A 60 6.92 -0.70 14.23
N GLY A 61 5.98 -0.46 15.15
CA GLY A 61 5.35 0.85 15.35
C GLY A 61 3.96 1.00 14.74
N SER A 62 3.48 2.25 14.69
CA SER A 62 2.16 2.61 14.18
C SER A 62 2.25 3.13 12.74
N PHE A 63 1.28 2.77 11.93
CA PHE A 63 1.19 3.15 10.52
C PHE A 63 -0.21 3.64 10.17
N LEU A 64 -0.28 4.51 9.17
CA LEU A 64 -1.53 4.95 8.55
C LEU A 64 -1.63 4.35 7.14
N ALA A 65 -2.74 3.69 6.87
CA ALA A 65 -3.08 3.20 5.54
C ALA A 65 -4.15 4.05 4.86
N ARG A 66 -3.97 4.23 3.55
CA ARG A 66 -4.92 4.87 2.65
C ARG A 66 -5.02 4.08 1.36
N TRP A 67 -6.23 4.05 0.79
CA TRP A 67 -6.46 3.54 -0.55
C TRP A 67 -6.34 4.68 -1.56
N PHE A 68 -5.62 4.44 -2.64
CA PHE A 68 -5.62 5.28 -3.83
C PHE A 68 -6.29 4.53 -4.97
N ASP A 69 -7.28 5.17 -5.58
CA ASP A 69 -7.96 4.72 -6.79
C ASP A 69 -7.18 5.23 -8.02
N PRO A 70 -6.46 4.39 -8.76
CA PRO A 70 -5.73 4.81 -9.95
C PRO A 70 -6.65 5.21 -11.12
N ARG A 71 -7.91 4.77 -11.11
CA ARG A 71 -8.92 5.06 -12.15
C ARG A 71 -9.49 6.46 -11.97
N MET A 72 -9.82 6.82 -10.73
CA MET A 72 -10.46 8.10 -10.40
C MET A 72 -9.52 9.15 -9.79
N GLY A 73 -8.33 8.77 -9.34
CA GLY A 73 -7.38 9.67 -8.67
C GLY A 73 -7.74 10.02 -7.22
N ARG A 74 -8.60 9.23 -6.59
CA ARG A 74 -9.13 9.52 -5.25
C ARG A 74 -8.30 8.82 -4.19
N ILE A 75 -8.01 9.51 -3.09
CA ILE A 75 -7.41 8.92 -1.90
C ILE A 75 -8.47 8.86 -0.81
N ILE A 76 -8.69 7.68 -0.23
CA ILE A 76 -9.62 7.47 0.87
C ILE A 76 -8.92 6.79 2.06
N PRO A 77 -9.35 7.05 3.31
CA PRO A 77 -8.80 6.37 4.48
C PRO A 77 -9.06 4.85 4.43
N ALA A 78 -8.11 4.05 4.90
CA ALA A 78 -8.28 2.61 5.07
C ALA A 78 -8.36 2.26 6.57
N ALA A 79 -7.24 2.28 7.27
CA ALA A 79 -7.15 1.94 8.69
C ALA A 79 -5.86 2.49 9.33
N ALA A 80 -5.86 2.64 10.64
CA ALA A 80 -4.63 2.66 11.42
C ALA A 80 -4.14 1.23 11.61
N ILE A 81 -2.84 1.01 11.42
CA ILE A 81 -2.20 -0.30 11.45
C ILE A 81 -1.16 -0.32 12.56
N THR A 82 -1.19 -1.36 13.39
CA THR A 82 -0.08 -1.69 14.27
C THR A 82 0.79 -2.72 13.57
N GLY A 83 2.07 -2.40 13.39
CA GLY A 83 3.07 -3.31 12.87
C GLY A 83 3.41 -4.46 13.84
N GLY A 84 4.38 -5.29 13.49
CA GLY A 84 4.83 -6.43 14.28
C GLY A 84 3.94 -7.67 14.15
N LYS A 85 3.07 -7.69 13.13
CA LYS A 85 2.14 -8.80 12.85
C LYS A 85 1.69 -8.80 11.41
N SER A 86 1.12 -9.91 10.95
CA SER A 86 0.38 -9.91 9.70
C SER A 86 -0.97 -9.18 9.84
N ILE A 87 -1.41 -8.55 8.76
CA ILE A 87 -2.70 -7.83 8.69
C ILE A 87 -3.49 -8.26 7.47
N LEU A 88 -4.80 -8.03 7.52
CA LEU A 88 -5.73 -8.27 6.43
C LEU A 88 -6.55 -6.99 6.21
N LEU A 89 -6.57 -6.47 4.99
CA LEU A 89 -7.44 -5.37 4.60
C LEU A 89 -8.34 -5.78 3.44
N LYS A 90 -9.55 -5.23 3.42
CA LYS A 90 -10.47 -5.35 2.28
C LYS A 90 -10.36 -4.11 1.42
N THR A 91 -10.23 -4.31 0.12
CA THR A 91 -10.33 -3.20 -0.84
C THR A 91 -11.75 -2.64 -0.85
N PRO A 92 -11.94 -1.40 -1.33
CA PRO A 92 -13.27 -0.79 -1.42
C PRO A 92 -14.25 -1.53 -2.35
N ASP A 93 -13.74 -2.12 -3.43
CA ASP A 93 -14.47 -2.95 -4.40
C ASP A 93 -13.51 -3.96 -5.07
N GLU A 94 -14.00 -4.72 -6.05
CA GLU A 94 -13.26 -5.80 -6.76
C GLU A 94 -12.29 -5.30 -7.85
N GLU A 95 -12.06 -4.00 -7.95
CA GLU A 95 -11.25 -3.41 -9.03
C GLU A 95 -9.81 -3.15 -8.58
N ASP A 96 -9.03 -2.42 -9.38
CA ASP A 96 -7.63 -2.16 -9.06
C ASP A 96 -7.46 -1.04 -8.02
N TRP A 97 -6.55 -1.27 -7.08
CA TRP A 97 -6.31 -0.37 -5.95
C TRP A 97 -4.85 -0.33 -5.58
N VAL A 98 -4.44 0.84 -5.07
CA VAL A 98 -3.15 1.01 -4.40
C VAL A 98 -3.40 1.17 -2.90
N LEU A 99 -2.84 0.29 -2.08
CA LEU A 99 -2.70 0.49 -0.65
C LEU A 99 -1.40 1.24 -0.38
N TRP A 100 -1.52 2.45 0.16
CA TRP A 100 -0.38 3.23 0.61
C TRP A 100 -0.34 3.25 2.14
N ILE A 101 0.69 2.63 2.71
CA ILE A 101 0.93 2.54 4.15
C ILE A 101 2.17 3.37 4.47
N ARG A 102 2.11 4.19 5.52
CA ARG A 102 3.24 5.00 5.97
C ARG A 102 3.31 5.03 7.49
N ALA A 103 4.51 5.07 8.05
CA ALA A 103 4.68 5.22 9.50
C ALA A 103 4.00 6.51 10.01
N GLU A 104 3.34 6.43 11.16
CA GLU A 104 2.99 7.62 11.92
C GLU A 104 4.28 8.22 12.47
N ARG A 105 4.55 9.48 12.11
CA ARG A 105 5.63 10.26 12.71
C ARG A 105 5.19 10.84 14.03
#